data_AF-A0A1H1GBX9-F1
#
_entry.id   AF-A0A1H1GBX9-F1
#
_cell.length_a   1.000
_cell.length_b   1.000
_cell.length_c   1.000
_cell.angle_alpha   90.00
_cell.angle_beta   90.00
_cell.angle_gamma   90.00
#
_symmetry.space_group_name_H-M   'P 1'
#
loop_
_entity.id
_entity.type
_entity.pdbx_description
1 polymer ?
#
loop_
_entity_poly.entity_id
_entity_poly.type
_entity_poly.pdbx_seq_one_letter_code
_entity_poly.pdbx_strand_id
1 'polypeptide(L)'
;MDSLKAQEQNLLEALSESLTQAPVATVSPALARHDFSLLSSAWQKAIRRSDASLASRCGLELHRRDPDYFWRRIRIVVLEDISVGNLEVSASVLAIAGKRVLQRRLGDRQLASHLSAELAGARKSRTACDLACLLPLDTFATKFLDVGSSLRVFDKPKLLALATAWRQTAAYSTQVAGRWRTISRGNPRLRDEYLDLIQAPPLVRFIAVRGAGTEALNALLVPAHQLIGAGRTCPTPKPPAPASWDLISGLPAFAFCMYSAPGMQAIGEFLRHTPWGGRLQALGVRNLKKALGHLIFYTEGGHLSRPLEVLHAPAIREWSEEVSLGRFGIPPDQIAQLKSDMANDLPQLNAFRRQVNVRTVS
;
A
#
# COMPACT_ATOMS: atom_id res chain seq x y z
N MET A 1 16.71 -21.21 12.14
CA MET A 1 15.48 -21.59 11.39
C MET A 1 14.34 -21.98 12.32
N ASP A 2 14.59 -22.64 13.46
CA ASP A 2 13.54 -23.17 14.33
C ASP A 2 12.67 -22.10 14.99
N SER A 3 13.27 -20.96 15.37
CA SER A 3 12.51 -19.79 15.87
C SER A 3 11.48 -19.26 14.87
N LEU A 4 11.77 -19.24 13.56
CA LEU A 4 10.81 -18.77 12.55
C LEU A 4 9.65 -19.74 12.33
N LYS A 5 9.90 -21.05 12.49
CA LYS A 5 8.85 -22.07 12.41
C LYS A 5 7.93 -22.00 13.64
N ALA A 6 8.50 -21.84 14.84
CA ALA A 6 7.73 -21.63 16.06
C ALA A 6 6.88 -20.36 15.97
N GLN A 7 7.46 -19.25 15.49
CA GLN A 7 6.71 -18.01 15.27
C GLN A 7 5.57 -18.20 14.26
N GLU A 8 5.80 -18.91 13.16
CA GLU A 8 4.76 -19.24 12.19
C GLU A 8 3.62 -20.04 12.83
N GLN A 9 3.95 -21.07 13.62
CA GLN A 9 2.97 -21.92 14.26
C GLN A 9 2.09 -21.11 15.23
N ASN A 10 2.70 -20.27 16.08
CA ASN A 10 1.98 -19.41 17.01
C ASN A 10 1.03 -18.44 16.28
N LEU A 11 1.47 -17.87 15.16
CA LEU A 11 0.63 -16.98 14.34
C LEU A 11 -0.56 -17.73 13.72
N LEU A 12 -0.36 -18.97 13.30
CA LEU A 12 -1.41 -19.81 12.71
C LEU A 12 -2.41 -20.30 13.76
N GLU A 13 -1.95 -20.60 14.97
CA GLU A 13 -2.82 -20.95 16.11
C GLU A 13 -3.70 -19.77 16.52
N ALA A 14 -3.10 -18.59 16.74
CA ALA A 14 -3.84 -17.37 17.07
C ALA A 14 -4.85 -16.99 15.97
N LEU A 15 -4.48 -17.15 14.69
CA LEU A 15 -5.39 -16.95 13.57
C LEU A 15 -6.54 -17.97 13.55
N SER A 16 -6.27 -19.23 13.89
CA SER A 16 -7.31 -20.26 13.99
C SER A 16 -8.30 -19.95 15.11
N GLU A 17 -7.82 -19.49 16.25
CA GLU A 17 -8.66 -19.07 17.38
C GLU A 17 -9.54 -17.89 17.00
N SER A 18 -8.97 -16.84 16.39
CA SER A 18 -9.73 -15.64 15.99
C SER A 18 -10.82 -15.95 14.95
N LEU A 19 -10.60 -16.93 14.08
CA LEU A 19 -11.58 -17.36 13.07
C LEU A 19 -12.81 -18.02 13.68
N THR A 20 -12.68 -18.71 14.81
CA THR A 20 -13.80 -19.46 15.42
C THR A 20 -14.99 -18.55 15.74
N GLN A 21 -14.73 -17.26 16.00
CA GLN A 21 -15.73 -16.25 16.32
C GLN A 21 -16.00 -15.28 15.16
N ALA A 22 -15.28 -15.40 14.04
CA ALA A 22 -15.32 -14.43 12.96
C ALA A 22 -16.51 -14.64 12.02
N PRO A 23 -17.40 -13.65 11.83
CA PRO A 23 -18.47 -13.78 10.85
C PRO A 23 -17.93 -13.77 9.43
N VAL A 24 -18.58 -14.53 8.54
CA VAL A 24 -18.35 -14.41 7.09
C VAL A 24 -19.22 -13.28 6.56
N ALA A 25 -18.62 -12.29 5.91
CA ALA A 25 -19.37 -11.18 5.33
C ALA A 25 -20.36 -11.65 4.25
N THR A 26 -21.46 -10.92 4.10
CA THR A 26 -22.43 -11.14 3.02
C THR A 26 -22.13 -10.21 1.85
N VAL A 27 -21.94 -10.79 0.65
CA VAL A 27 -21.69 -10.00 -0.56
C VAL A 27 -23.04 -9.56 -1.14
N SER A 28 -23.25 -8.24 -1.24
CA SER A 28 -24.44 -7.70 -1.89
C SER A 28 -24.39 -7.93 -3.42
N PRO A 29 -25.53 -8.15 -4.10
CA PRO A 29 -25.58 -8.27 -5.56
C PRO A 29 -25.01 -7.05 -6.29
N ALA A 30 -25.15 -5.85 -5.72
CA ALA A 30 -24.58 -4.62 -6.28
C ALA A 30 -23.05 -4.69 -6.36
N LEU A 31 -22.39 -5.25 -5.34
CA LEU A 31 -20.94 -5.40 -5.30
C LEU A 31 -20.44 -6.41 -6.35
N ALA A 32 -21.20 -7.49 -6.55
CA ALA A 32 -20.88 -8.56 -7.48
C ALA A 32 -20.92 -8.13 -8.97
N ARG A 33 -21.52 -6.99 -9.29
CA ARG A 33 -21.61 -6.47 -10.67
C ARG A 33 -20.36 -5.71 -11.12
N HIS A 34 -19.61 -5.12 -10.19
CA HIS A 34 -18.46 -4.27 -10.53
C HIS A 34 -17.33 -5.06 -11.17
N ASP A 35 -16.53 -4.40 -12.02
CA ASP A 35 -15.33 -5.03 -12.57
C ASP A 35 -14.27 -5.30 -11.49
N PHE A 36 -13.35 -6.20 -11.83
CA PHE A 36 -12.33 -6.70 -10.91
C PHE A 36 -11.35 -5.61 -10.42
N SER A 37 -11.01 -4.64 -11.28
CA SER A 37 -10.09 -3.55 -10.96
C SER A 37 -10.71 -2.56 -9.97
N LEU A 38 -12.00 -2.25 -10.15
CA LEU A 38 -12.75 -1.36 -9.27
C LEU A 38 -12.95 -2.00 -7.90
N LEU A 39 -13.27 -3.29 -7.85
CA LEU A 39 -13.41 -4.05 -6.61
C LEU A 39 -12.09 -4.11 -5.81
N SER A 40 -10.98 -4.40 -6.48
CA SER A 40 -9.63 -4.41 -5.86
C SER A 40 -9.25 -3.03 -5.31
N SER A 41 -9.56 -1.97 -6.07
CA SER A 41 -9.35 -0.59 -5.65
C SER A 41 -10.19 -0.22 -4.42
N ALA A 42 -11.47 -0.59 -4.40
CA ALA A 42 -12.38 -0.37 -3.28
C ALA A 42 -11.91 -1.11 -2.02
N TRP A 43 -11.55 -2.38 -2.14
CA TRP A 43 -11.05 -3.21 -1.05
C TRP A 43 -9.83 -2.60 -0.35
N GLN A 44 -8.79 -2.27 -1.11
CA GLN A 44 -7.56 -1.71 -0.53
C GLN A 44 -7.81 -0.34 0.14
N LYS A 45 -8.66 0.51 -0.46
CA LYS A 45 -8.96 1.83 0.13
C LYS A 45 -9.88 1.73 1.34
N ALA A 46 -10.80 0.77 1.37
CA ALA A 46 -11.59 0.45 2.56
C ALA A 46 -10.67 0.06 3.72
N ILE A 47 -9.65 -0.77 3.47
CA ILE A 47 -8.60 -1.09 4.45
C ILE A 47 -7.92 0.19 4.96
N ARG A 48 -7.36 1.03 4.09
CA ARG A 48 -6.70 2.30 4.48
C ARG A 48 -7.60 3.22 5.33
N ARG A 49 -8.90 3.24 5.01
CA ARG A 49 -9.92 4.07 5.65
C ARG A 49 -10.59 3.42 6.86
N SER A 50 -10.14 2.22 7.26
CA SER A 50 -10.69 1.45 8.37
C SER A 50 -12.18 1.14 8.24
N ASP A 51 -12.66 0.97 7.01
CA ASP A 51 -14.01 0.47 6.74
C ASP A 51 -13.96 -1.05 6.66
N ALA A 52 -14.08 -1.71 7.82
CA ALA A 52 -14.01 -3.16 7.94
C ALA A 52 -15.16 -3.85 7.18
N SER A 53 -16.37 -3.27 7.19
CA SER A 53 -17.53 -3.85 6.52
C SER A 53 -17.35 -3.88 4.99
N LEU A 54 -16.91 -2.77 4.39
CA LEU A 54 -16.62 -2.74 2.96
C LEU A 54 -15.39 -3.59 2.62
N ALA A 55 -14.34 -3.56 3.45
CA ALA A 55 -13.15 -4.36 3.24
C ALA A 55 -13.47 -5.86 3.21
N SER A 56 -14.23 -6.39 4.19
CA SER A 56 -14.62 -7.79 4.23
C SER A 56 -15.47 -8.21 3.05
N ARG A 57 -16.47 -7.39 2.67
CA ARG A 57 -17.33 -7.70 1.52
C ARG A 57 -16.56 -7.69 0.20
N CYS A 58 -15.71 -6.68 -0.03
CA CYS A 58 -14.90 -6.60 -1.25
C CYS A 58 -13.83 -7.70 -1.30
N GLY A 59 -13.16 -7.99 -0.17
CA GLY A 59 -12.16 -9.04 -0.07
C GLY A 59 -12.74 -10.42 -0.34
N LEU A 60 -13.91 -10.73 0.24
CA LEU A 60 -14.63 -11.97 -0.02
C LEU A 60 -15.07 -12.10 -1.49
N GLU A 61 -15.56 -11.02 -2.09
CA GLU A 61 -15.97 -11.06 -3.50
C GLU A 61 -14.77 -11.21 -4.45
N LEU A 62 -13.64 -10.56 -4.17
CA LEU A 62 -12.39 -10.78 -4.93
C LEU A 62 -11.96 -12.23 -4.83
N HIS A 63 -11.96 -12.78 -3.61
CA HIS A 63 -11.62 -14.18 -3.38
C HIS A 63 -12.59 -15.13 -4.11
N ARG A 64 -13.90 -14.85 -4.11
CA ARG A 64 -14.90 -15.68 -4.81
C ARG A 64 -14.64 -15.75 -6.32
N ARG A 65 -14.17 -14.66 -6.92
CA ARG A 65 -13.89 -14.57 -8.36
C ARG A 65 -12.52 -15.15 -8.73
N ASP A 66 -11.50 -14.82 -7.95
CA ASP A 66 -10.13 -15.25 -8.18
C ASP A 66 -9.39 -15.36 -6.84
N PRO A 67 -9.41 -16.55 -6.21
CA PRO A 67 -8.71 -16.81 -4.96
C PRO A 67 -7.20 -16.53 -5.06
N ASP A 68 -6.59 -16.89 -6.18
CA ASP A 68 -5.15 -16.75 -6.38
C ASP A 68 -4.75 -15.27 -6.47
N TYR A 69 -5.53 -14.45 -7.16
CA TYR A 69 -5.33 -13.00 -7.15
C TYR A 69 -5.48 -12.42 -5.75
N PHE A 70 -6.54 -12.77 -5.01
CA PHE A 70 -6.75 -12.27 -3.65
C PHE A 70 -5.53 -12.55 -2.76
N TRP A 71 -5.08 -13.80 -2.72
CA TRP A 71 -3.94 -14.20 -1.89
C TRP A 71 -2.61 -13.58 -2.36
N ARG A 72 -2.42 -13.35 -3.66
CA ARG A 72 -1.26 -12.58 -4.13
C ARG A 72 -1.34 -11.11 -3.70
N ARG A 73 -2.53 -10.50 -3.80
CA ARG A 73 -2.73 -9.06 -3.56
C ARG A 73 -2.73 -8.71 -2.08
N ILE A 74 -3.28 -9.56 -1.20
CA ILE A 74 -3.32 -9.29 0.25
C ILE A 74 -1.93 -9.15 0.85
N ARG A 75 -0.95 -9.93 0.37
CA ARG A 75 0.47 -9.80 0.77
C ARG A 75 1.03 -8.43 0.45
N ILE A 76 0.67 -7.86 -0.71
CA ILE A 76 1.09 -6.51 -1.08
C ILE A 76 0.38 -5.48 -0.19
N VAL A 77 -0.95 -5.58 -0.08
CA VAL A 77 -1.75 -4.63 0.71
C VAL A 77 -1.30 -4.57 2.16
N VAL A 78 -1.03 -5.73 2.79
CA VAL A 78 -0.61 -5.74 4.19
C VAL A 78 0.73 -5.05 4.40
N LEU A 79 1.70 -5.23 3.50
CA LEU A 79 2.99 -4.56 3.61
C LEU A 79 2.99 -3.11 3.12
N GLU A 80 2.09 -2.75 2.21
CA GLU A 80 1.95 -1.40 1.67
C GLU A 80 1.21 -0.47 2.63
N ASP A 81 0.14 -0.95 3.27
CA ASP A 81 -0.83 -0.11 3.99
C ASP A 81 -0.87 -0.35 5.51
N ILE A 82 -0.45 -1.54 5.98
CA ILE A 82 -0.39 -1.88 7.41
C ILE A 82 1.06 -1.80 7.87
N SER A 83 1.93 -2.67 7.32
CA SER A 83 3.37 -2.70 7.58
C SER A 83 3.66 -2.72 9.09
N VAL A 84 4.58 -1.87 9.55
CA VAL A 84 4.88 -1.62 10.97
C VAL A 84 3.70 -1.12 11.79
N GLY A 85 2.60 -0.71 11.16
CA GLY A 85 1.35 -0.35 11.82
C GLY A 85 0.79 -1.48 12.69
N ASN A 86 0.88 -2.73 12.22
CA ASN A 86 0.57 -3.90 13.03
C ASN A 86 1.39 -5.09 12.53
N LEU A 87 2.45 -5.43 13.27
CA LEU A 87 3.35 -6.51 12.92
C LEU A 87 2.70 -7.89 13.04
N GLU A 88 1.80 -8.09 14.00
CA GLU A 88 1.11 -9.37 14.20
C GLU A 88 0.19 -9.69 13.02
N VAL A 89 -0.70 -8.77 12.66
CA VAL A 89 -1.58 -8.93 11.49
C VAL A 89 -0.76 -9.08 10.20
N SER A 90 0.33 -8.32 10.07
CA SER A 90 1.24 -8.44 8.92
C SER A 90 1.88 -9.81 8.83
N ALA A 91 2.39 -10.32 9.94
CA ALA A 91 3.00 -11.64 10.01
C ALA A 91 1.97 -12.74 9.80
N SER A 92 0.77 -12.64 10.38
CA SER A 92 -0.31 -13.63 10.21
C SER A 92 -0.74 -13.77 8.75
N VAL A 93 -0.91 -12.66 8.03
CA VAL A 93 -1.20 -12.70 6.59
C VAL A 93 -0.09 -13.42 5.82
N LEU A 94 1.18 -13.10 6.09
CA LEU A 94 2.30 -13.77 5.42
C LEU A 94 2.48 -15.24 5.82
N ALA A 95 2.14 -15.58 7.06
CA ALA A 95 2.17 -16.95 7.57
C ALA A 95 1.14 -17.83 6.85
N ILE A 96 -0.05 -17.33 6.54
CA ILE A 96 -1.07 -18.13 5.83
C ILE A 96 -1.02 -17.98 4.31
N ALA A 97 -0.53 -16.85 3.78
CA ALA A 97 -0.55 -16.57 2.35
C ALA A 97 0.36 -17.54 1.57
N GLY A 98 -0.24 -18.32 0.68
CA GLY A 98 0.45 -19.34 -0.13
C GLY A 98 0.33 -20.76 0.42
N LYS A 99 -0.22 -20.95 1.63
CA LYS A 99 -0.48 -22.28 2.20
C LYS A 99 -1.87 -22.80 1.82
N ARG A 100 -2.11 -23.02 0.52
CA ARG A 100 -3.44 -23.39 -0.04
C ARG A 100 -4.17 -24.50 0.72
N VAL A 101 -3.46 -25.55 1.14
CA VAL A 101 -4.06 -26.67 1.89
C VAL A 101 -4.56 -26.21 3.26
N LEU A 102 -3.76 -25.41 3.98
CA LEU A 102 -4.12 -24.90 5.30
C LEU A 102 -5.24 -23.86 5.20
N GLN A 103 -5.20 -22.99 4.18
CA GLN A 103 -6.26 -22.02 3.91
C GLN A 103 -7.61 -22.76 3.79
N ARG A 104 -7.67 -23.82 2.97
CA ARG A 104 -8.90 -24.60 2.76
C ARG A 104 -9.40 -25.23 4.07
N ARG A 105 -8.47 -25.78 4.87
CA ARG A 105 -8.78 -26.38 6.17
C ARG A 105 -9.39 -25.37 7.15
N LEU A 106 -8.90 -24.14 7.14
CA LEU A 106 -9.37 -23.05 8.01
C LEU A 106 -10.58 -22.30 7.43
N GLY A 107 -11.03 -22.63 6.23
CA GLY A 107 -12.13 -21.96 5.55
C GLY A 107 -11.68 -20.71 4.77
N ASP A 108 -11.26 -20.91 3.52
CA ASP A 108 -10.78 -19.85 2.60
C ASP A 108 -11.63 -18.57 2.58
N ARG A 109 -12.96 -18.74 2.51
CA ARG A 109 -13.90 -17.60 2.46
C ARG A 109 -13.94 -16.82 3.77
N GLN A 110 -13.91 -17.53 4.88
CA GLN A 110 -13.90 -16.92 6.21
C GLN A 110 -12.58 -16.18 6.43
N LEU A 111 -11.45 -16.80 6.06
CA LEU A 111 -10.14 -16.16 6.04
C LEU A 111 -10.12 -14.87 5.22
N ALA A 112 -10.64 -14.88 3.99
CA ALA A 112 -10.65 -13.70 3.13
C ALA A 112 -11.46 -12.54 3.74
N SER A 113 -12.63 -12.85 4.30
CA SER A 113 -13.48 -11.88 5.00
C SER A 113 -12.83 -11.35 6.28
N HIS A 114 -12.32 -12.25 7.12
CA HIS A 114 -11.73 -11.95 8.43
C HIS A 114 -10.44 -11.13 8.29
N LEU A 115 -9.47 -11.59 7.50
CA LEU A 115 -8.22 -10.87 7.30
C LEU A 115 -8.46 -9.47 6.71
N SER A 116 -9.45 -9.31 5.82
CA SER A 116 -9.80 -8.00 5.29
C SER A 116 -10.34 -7.04 6.38
N ALA A 117 -11.15 -7.55 7.31
CA ALA A 117 -11.61 -6.79 8.47
C ALA A 117 -10.46 -6.46 9.42
N GLU A 118 -9.60 -7.43 9.74
CA GLU A 118 -8.44 -7.24 10.62
C GLU A 118 -7.49 -6.16 10.09
N LEU A 119 -7.18 -6.21 8.79
CA LEU A 119 -6.37 -5.18 8.13
C LEU A 119 -7.05 -3.81 8.23
N ALA A 120 -8.37 -3.72 8.04
CA ALA A 120 -9.11 -2.47 8.21
C ALA A 120 -9.11 -2.00 9.68
N GLY A 121 -9.18 -2.89 10.66
CA GLY A 121 -9.12 -2.58 12.09
C GLY A 121 -7.74 -2.15 12.60
N ALA A 122 -6.66 -2.60 11.96
CA ALA A 122 -5.29 -2.34 12.39
C ALA A 122 -4.87 -0.85 12.34
N ARG A 123 -3.78 -0.49 13.01
CA ARG A 123 -3.08 0.78 12.72
C ARG A 123 -2.41 0.67 11.34
N LYS A 124 -2.22 1.82 10.68
CA LYS A 124 -1.76 1.92 9.29
C LYS A 124 -0.37 2.53 9.23
N SER A 125 0.52 2.01 8.39
CA SER A 125 1.75 2.69 8.03
C SER A 125 2.08 2.43 6.58
N ARG A 126 2.33 3.53 5.85
CA ARG A 126 2.83 3.50 4.48
C ARG A 126 4.32 3.82 4.39
N THR A 127 5.00 4.04 5.51
CA THR A 127 6.41 4.49 5.53
C THR A 127 7.32 3.57 4.70
N ALA A 128 7.16 2.25 4.80
CA ALA A 128 7.92 1.30 3.98
C ALA A 128 7.65 1.47 2.47
N CYS A 129 6.39 1.70 2.10
CA CYS A 129 6.00 1.96 0.71
C CYS A 129 6.52 3.32 0.22
N ASP A 130 6.42 4.37 1.03
CA ASP A 130 6.89 5.70 0.68
C ASP A 130 8.42 5.71 0.51
N LEU A 131 9.16 5.01 1.38
CA LEU A 131 10.59 4.73 1.19
C LEU A 131 10.86 3.99 -0.13
N ALA A 132 10.02 3.00 -0.48
CA ALA A 132 10.18 2.27 -1.74
C ALA A 132 9.99 3.18 -2.96
N CYS A 133 9.10 4.17 -2.86
CA CYS A 133 8.86 5.15 -3.91
C CYS A 133 10.02 6.12 -4.10
N LEU A 134 10.78 6.42 -3.04
CA LEU A 134 11.98 7.28 -3.10
C LEU A 134 13.16 6.62 -3.81
N LEU A 135 13.26 5.29 -3.75
CA LEU A 135 14.41 4.59 -4.30
C LEU A 135 14.36 4.56 -5.84
N PRO A 136 15.41 5.06 -6.52
CA PRO A 136 15.56 4.87 -7.96
C PRO A 136 15.72 3.38 -8.29
N LEU A 137 15.22 2.97 -9.47
CA LEU A 137 15.24 1.56 -9.90
C LEU A 137 16.61 1.13 -10.45
N ASP A 138 17.52 2.08 -10.68
CA ASP A 138 18.72 1.93 -11.50
C ASP A 138 20.05 2.25 -10.77
N THR A 139 20.03 2.65 -9.50
CA THR A 139 21.26 2.94 -8.75
C THR A 139 21.32 2.15 -7.44
N PHE A 140 22.39 1.36 -7.31
CA PHE A 140 22.74 0.66 -6.08
C PHE A 140 24.20 0.98 -5.75
N ALA A 141 24.42 1.61 -4.59
CA ALA A 141 25.77 1.85 -4.09
C ALA A 141 26.44 0.52 -3.70
N THR A 142 27.70 0.33 -4.03
CA THR A 142 28.42 -0.94 -3.87
C THR A 142 29.09 -1.14 -2.50
N LYS A 143 28.83 -0.27 -1.52
CA LYS A 143 29.48 -0.33 -0.21
C LYS A 143 28.47 -0.62 0.90
N PHE A 144 28.91 -1.44 1.86
CA PHE A 144 28.20 -1.70 3.11
C PHE A 144 27.88 -0.37 3.79
N LEU A 145 26.61 -0.14 4.07
CA LEU A 145 26.12 1.07 4.73
C LEU A 145 25.81 0.77 6.19
N ASP A 146 26.02 1.74 7.07
CA ASP A 146 25.72 1.62 8.51
C ASP A 146 24.20 1.53 8.74
N VAL A 147 23.68 0.29 8.74
CA VAL A 147 22.27 0.00 9.00
C VAL A 147 21.89 0.08 10.49
N GLY A 148 22.87 0.21 11.40
CA GLY A 148 22.66 0.36 12.83
C GLY A 148 22.48 1.83 13.26
N SER A 149 22.79 2.77 12.37
CA SER A 149 22.71 4.20 12.65
C SER A 149 21.31 4.65 13.09
N SER A 150 21.26 5.43 14.18
CA SER A 150 20.02 6.03 14.66
C SER A 150 19.64 7.25 13.81
N LEU A 151 18.40 7.31 13.34
CA LEU A 151 17.84 8.43 12.57
C LEU A 151 16.94 9.34 13.42
N ARG A 152 17.45 9.83 14.56
CA ARG A 152 16.67 10.74 15.43
C ARG A 152 16.33 12.07 14.76
N VAL A 153 17.26 12.59 13.95
CA VAL A 153 17.12 13.82 13.17
C VAL A 153 16.79 13.45 11.74
N PHE A 154 15.90 14.20 11.09
CA PHE A 154 15.57 13.96 9.70
C PHE A 154 16.76 14.34 8.81
N ASP A 155 17.31 13.35 8.11
CA ASP A 155 18.47 13.49 7.23
C ASP A 155 18.18 12.70 5.95
N LYS A 156 17.85 13.42 4.86
CA LYS A 156 17.47 12.82 3.57
C LYS A 156 18.59 11.89 3.03
N PRO A 157 19.87 12.31 2.95
CA PRO A 157 20.98 11.43 2.55
C PRO A 157 21.10 10.15 3.39
N LYS A 158 21.10 10.25 4.72
CA LYS A 158 21.24 9.06 5.59
C LYS A 158 20.05 8.12 5.48
N LEU A 159 18.83 8.67 5.42
CA LEU A 159 17.62 7.86 5.23
C LEU A 159 17.66 7.11 3.89
N LEU A 160 18.07 7.78 2.82
CA LEU A 160 18.19 7.17 1.50
C LEU A 160 19.27 6.07 1.49
N ALA A 161 20.40 6.31 2.16
CA ALA A 161 21.45 5.31 2.34
C ALA A 161 20.91 4.08 3.09
N LEU A 162 20.24 4.27 4.23
CA LEU A 162 19.64 3.18 5.01
C LEU A 162 18.61 2.38 4.18
N ALA A 163 17.69 3.08 3.50
CA ALA A 163 16.68 2.43 2.65
C ALA A 163 17.33 1.67 1.48
N THR A 164 18.39 2.22 0.87
CA THR A 164 19.15 1.57 -0.20
C THR A 164 19.85 0.31 0.32
N ALA A 165 20.45 0.35 1.50
CA ALA A 165 21.11 -0.79 2.13
C ALA A 165 20.14 -1.96 2.30
N TRP A 166 18.96 -1.70 2.87
CA TRP A 166 17.91 -2.72 3.00
C TRP A 166 17.38 -3.18 1.65
N ARG A 167 17.23 -2.28 0.68
CA ARG A 167 16.75 -2.66 -0.66
C ARG A 167 17.67 -3.64 -1.37
N GLN A 168 18.98 -3.56 -1.14
CA GLN A 168 19.98 -4.46 -1.74
C GLN A 168 19.85 -5.89 -1.27
N THR A 169 19.33 -6.10 -0.06
CA THR A 169 19.14 -7.45 0.47
C THR A 169 17.95 -8.16 -0.19
N ALA A 170 17.06 -7.42 -0.82
CA ALA A 170 15.86 -7.89 -1.48
C ALA A 170 16.07 -8.16 -2.99
N ALA A 171 15.42 -9.21 -3.50
CA ALA A 171 15.33 -9.41 -4.94
C ALA A 171 14.44 -8.33 -5.57
N TYR A 172 14.72 -7.96 -6.82
CA TYR A 172 13.78 -7.15 -7.58
C TYR A 172 13.94 -7.34 -9.09
N SER A 173 12.79 -7.27 -9.74
CA SER A 173 12.64 -7.30 -11.18
C SER A 173 11.83 -6.09 -11.61
N THR A 174 12.14 -5.58 -12.80
CA THR A 174 11.39 -4.49 -13.43
C THR A 174 11.15 -4.80 -14.91
N GLN A 175 10.21 -4.10 -15.52
CA GLN A 175 10.02 -4.18 -16.96
C GLN A 175 10.96 -3.22 -17.68
N VAL A 176 11.78 -3.75 -18.58
CA VAL A 176 12.65 -2.98 -19.48
C VAL A 176 12.26 -3.34 -20.91
N ALA A 177 11.79 -2.35 -21.67
CA ALA A 177 11.30 -2.54 -23.04
C ALA A 177 10.27 -3.68 -23.16
N GLY A 178 9.28 -3.71 -22.26
CA GLY A 178 8.19 -4.70 -22.26
C GLY A 178 8.56 -6.10 -21.78
N ARG A 179 9.81 -6.34 -21.36
CA ARG A 179 10.27 -7.64 -20.83
C ARG A 179 10.63 -7.52 -19.37
N TRP A 180 10.26 -8.51 -18.57
CA TRP A 180 10.72 -8.63 -17.19
C TRP A 180 12.21 -8.92 -17.15
N ARG A 181 12.95 -8.08 -16.44
CA ARG A 181 14.37 -8.28 -16.15
C ARG A 181 14.57 -8.30 -14.64
N THR A 182 15.22 -9.36 -14.16
CA THR A 182 15.75 -9.41 -12.80
C THR A 182 16.95 -8.50 -12.74
N ILE A 183 16.90 -7.49 -11.88
CA ILE A 183 18.01 -6.55 -11.71
C ILE A 183 18.82 -6.90 -10.45
N SER A 184 18.18 -7.46 -9.42
CA SER A 184 18.86 -8.10 -8.30
C SER A 184 18.18 -9.41 -7.90
N ARG A 185 18.98 -10.41 -7.56
CA ARG A 185 18.52 -11.67 -6.95
C ARG A 185 18.37 -11.57 -5.43
N GLY A 186 18.70 -10.42 -4.84
CA GLY A 186 18.77 -10.21 -3.40
C GLY A 186 19.99 -10.86 -2.76
N ASN A 187 20.20 -10.59 -1.47
CA ASN A 187 21.27 -11.18 -0.67
C ASN A 187 20.70 -11.59 0.70
N PRO A 188 20.13 -12.80 0.82
CA PRO A 188 19.55 -13.29 2.07
C PRO A 188 20.55 -13.37 3.23
N ARG A 189 21.82 -13.67 2.93
CA ARG A 189 22.88 -13.69 3.94
C ARG A 189 23.10 -12.29 4.52
N LEU A 190 23.25 -11.29 3.66
CA LEU A 190 23.38 -9.90 4.09
C LEU A 190 22.13 -9.40 4.83
N ARG A 191 20.93 -9.80 4.39
CA ARG A 191 19.68 -9.52 5.12
C ARG A 191 19.77 -10.04 6.56
N ASP A 192 20.17 -11.30 6.72
CA ASP A 192 20.20 -11.94 8.03
C ASP A 192 21.30 -11.32 8.92
N GLU A 193 22.47 -11.01 8.36
CA GLU A 193 23.54 -10.23 9.03
C GLU A 193 23.04 -8.86 9.49
N TYR A 194 22.28 -8.13 8.66
CA TYR A 194 21.67 -6.85 9.04
C TYR A 194 20.64 -7.00 10.14
N LEU A 195 19.76 -8.00 10.05
CA LEU A 195 18.75 -8.29 11.07
C LEU A 195 19.39 -8.65 12.42
N ASP A 196 20.53 -9.35 12.41
CA ASP A 196 21.31 -9.67 13.61
C ASP A 196 21.96 -8.41 14.20
N LEU A 197 22.59 -7.58 13.35
CA LEU A 197 23.26 -6.34 13.76
C LEU A 197 22.30 -5.38 14.47
N ILE A 198 21.08 -5.22 13.95
CA ILE A 198 20.07 -4.34 14.55
C ILE A 198 19.25 -5.01 15.66
N GLN A 199 19.55 -6.28 15.99
CA GLN A 199 18.79 -7.09 16.94
C GLN A 199 17.28 -7.08 16.63
N ALA A 200 16.93 -7.34 15.37
CA ALA A 200 15.56 -7.20 14.88
C ALA A 200 14.58 -8.07 15.71
N PRO A 201 13.45 -7.51 16.17
CA PRO A 201 12.43 -8.27 16.90
C PRO A 201 11.89 -9.46 16.08
N PRO A 202 11.40 -10.53 16.74
CA PRO A 202 10.99 -11.76 16.07
C PRO A 202 10.00 -11.56 14.91
N LEU A 203 8.98 -10.71 15.08
CA LEU A 203 7.99 -10.43 14.03
C LEU A 203 8.57 -9.61 12.87
N VAL A 204 9.47 -8.66 13.15
CA VAL A 204 10.16 -7.88 12.10
C VAL A 204 11.03 -8.81 11.26
N ARG A 205 11.81 -9.68 11.91
CA ARG A 205 12.60 -10.72 11.26
C ARG A 205 11.71 -11.66 10.45
N PHE A 206 10.61 -12.13 11.02
CA PHE A 206 9.67 -13.01 10.33
C PHE A 206 9.17 -12.39 9.02
N ILE A 207 8.69 -11.14 9.06
CA ILE A 207 8.16 -10.45 7.87
C ILE A 207 9.27 -10.22 6.84
N ALA A 208 10.44 -9.75 7.27
CA ALA A 208 11.59 -9.52 6.39
C ALA A 208 12.02 -10.80 5.65
N VAL A 209 11.90 -11.97 6.29
CA VAL A 209 12.28 -13.27 5.71
C VAL A 209 11.16 -13.89 4.85
N ARG A 210 9.89 -13.80 5.29
CA ARG A 210 8.76 -14.55 4.69
C ARG A 210 7.95 -13.79 3.65
N GLY A 211 8.21 -12.50 3.42
CA GLY A 211 7.54 -11.65 2.42
C GLY A 211 7.85 -11.94 0.95
N ALA A 212 7.81 -13.20 0.51
CA ALA A 212 8.10 -13.59 -0.87
C ALA A 212 7.11 -12.98 -1.89
N GLY A 213 7.62 -12.47 -3.01
CA GLY A 213 6.86 -11.74 -4.03
C GLY A 213 6.50 -10.30 -3.65
N THR A 214 7.02 -9.81 -2.53
CA THR A 214 6.84 -8.44 -2.01
C THR A 214 8.15 -7.80 -1.57
N GLU A 215 9.27 -8.28 -2.12
CA GLU A 215 10.65 -8.15 -1.62
C GLU A 215 11.06 -6.72 -1.24
N ALA A 216 10.60 -5.72 -2.00
CA ALA A 216 10.86 -4.32 -1.70
C ALA A 216 10.23 -3.87 -0.37
N LEU A 217 8.97 -4.25 -0.15
CA LEU A 217 8.16 -3.75 0.94
C LEU A 217 8.54 -4.43 2.26
N ASN A 218 8.83 -5.74 2.27
CA ASN A 218 9.29 -6.42 3.49
C ASN A 218 10.72 -6.03 3.88
N ALA A 219 11.61 -5.72 2.93
CA ALA A 219 12.92 -5.18 3.26
C ALA A 219 12.81 -3.77 3.86
N LEU A 220 11.97 -2.90 3.28
CA LEU A 220 11.79 -1.53 3.74
C LEU A 220 10.89 -1.38 4.97
N LEU A 221 10.22 -2.46 5.39
CA LEU A 221 9.56 -2.53 6.69
C LEU A 221 10.56 -2.39 7.84
N VAL A 222 11.79 -2.88 7.68
CA VAL A 222 12.81 -2.83 8.73
C VAL A 222 13.26 -1.41 9.06
N PRO A 223 13.68 -0.56 8.10
CA PRO A 223 14.00 0.84 8.42
C PRO A 223 12.77 1.63 8.89
N ALA A 224 11.55 1.31 8.41
CA ALA A 224 10.33 1.88 8.97
C ALA A 224 10.14 1.51 10.46
N HIS A 225 10.54 0.30 10.87
CA HIS A 225 10.49 -0.13 12.26
C HIS A 225 11.57 0.54 13.12
N GLN A 226 12.79 0.69 12.59
CA GLN A 226 13.86 1.42 13.27
C GLN A 226 13.46 2.87 13.60
N LEU A 227 12.68 3.51 12.72
CA LEU A 227 12.13 4.84 12.97
C LEU A 227 11.10 4.89 14.10
N ILE A 228 10.39 3.79 14.40
CA ILE A 228 9.51 3.73 15.58
C ILE A 228 10.34 3.74 16.87
N GLY A 229 11.45 3.00 16.90
CA GLY A 229 12.31 2.91 18.09
C GLY A 229 13.24 4.12 18.31
N ALA A 230 13.38 5.02 17.33
CA ALA A 230 14.41 6.06 17.34
C ALA A 230 14.07 7.31 18.19
N GLY A 231 12.81 7.56 18.55
CA GLY A 231 12.48 8.76 19.32
C GLY A 231 11.00 8.93 19.66
N ARG A 232 10.71 9.99 20.42
CA ARG A 232 9.33 10.39 20.72
C ARG A 232 8.67 10.85 19.43
N THR A 233 7.52 10.25 19.12
CA THR A 233 6.67 10.71 18.04
C THR A 233 6.04 12.05 18.43
N CYS A 234 6.05 13.01 17.50
CA CYS A 234 5.20 14.19 17.65
C CYS A 234 3.84 13.82 17.06
N PRO A 235 2.73 13.92 17.83
CA PRO A 235 1.40 13.70 17.29
C PRO A 235 1.18 14.64 16.12
N THR A 236 1.03 14.09 14.92
CA THR A 236 0.64 14.91 13.78
C THR A 236 -0.86 15.11 13.79
N PRO A 237 -1.35 16.34 13.57
CA PRO A 237 -2.76 16.58 13.38
C PRO A 237 -3.29 15.64 12.30
N LYS A 238 -4.31 14.85 12.64
CA LYS A 238 -4.94 13.97 11.67
C LYS A 238 -5.59 14.86 10.61
N PRO A 239 -5.21 14.75 9.32
CA PRO A 239 -5.87 15.52 8.28
C PRO A 239 -7.36 15.12 8.25
N PRO A 240 -8.28 16.08 8.03
CA PRO A 240 -9.70 15.77 7.91
C PRO A 240 -9.91 14.69 6.86
N ALA A 241 -10.88 13.80 7.10
CA ALA A 241 -11.22 12.79 6.12
C ALA A 241 -11.70 13.51 4.84
N PRO A 242 -11.18 13.15 3.65
CA PRO A 242 -11.66 13.76 2.42
C PRO A 242 -13.12 13.37 2.19
N ALA A 243 -13.90 14.26 1.57
CA ALA A 243 -15.35 14.16 1.34
C ALA A 243 -15.81 12.99 0.42
N SER A 244 -14.93 12.05 0.13
CA SER A 244 -15.03 11.00 -0.89
C SER A 244 -15.89 9.79 -0.52
N TRP A 245 -16.84 9.94 0.41
CA TRP A 245 -17.72 8.85 0.82
C TRP A 245 -18.97 8.72 -0.04
N ASP A 246 -19.18 9.64 -0.99
CA ASP A 246 -20.17 9.55 -2.05
C ASP A 246 -20.19 8.14 -2.65
N LEU A 247 -21.35 7.50 -2.64
CA LEU A 247 -21.53 6.22 -3.29
C LEU A 247 -21.85 6.43 -4.78
N ILE A 248 -21.09 5.74 -5.63
CA ILE A 248 -21.28 5.66 -7.08
C ILE A 248 -21.51 4.19 -7.40
N SER A 249 -22.75 3.87 -7.78
CA SER A 249 -23.19 2.49 -8.06
C SER A 249 -22.91 1.52 -6.89
N GLY A 250 -23.06 1.99 -5.65
CA GLY A 250 -22.88 1.20 -4.43
C GLY A 250 -21.44 1.04 -3.94
N LEU A 251 -20.46 1.67 -4.61
CA LEU A 251 -19.07 1.76 -4.15
C LEU A 251 -18.68 3.20 -3.85
N PRO A 252 -17.83 3.47 -2.84
CA PRO A 252 -17.36 4.83 -2.58
C PRO A 252 -16.57 5.40 -3.77
N ALA A 253 -16.72 6.70 -4.01
CA ALA A 253 -16.12 7.39 -5.15
C ALA A 253 -14.60 7.24 -5.20
N PHE A 254 -13.93 7.13 -4.04
CA PHE A 254 -12.49 6.89 -3.97
C PHE A 254 -12.05 5.59 -4.66
N ALA A 255 -12.94 4.62 -4.90
CA ALA A 255 -12.63 3.40 -5.63
C ALA A 255 -12.29 3.68 -7.10
N PHE A 256 -12.88 4.74 -7.68
CA PHE A 256 -12.69 5.17 -9.06
C PHE A 256 -11.40 5.98 -9.19
N CYS A 257 -10.27 5.26 -9.22
CA CYS A 257 -8.94 5.85 -9.25
C CYS A 257 -8.13 5.37 -10.46
N MET A 258 -6.87 5.81 -10.55
CA MET A 258 -5.96 5.44 -11.64
C MET A 258 -5.65 3.93 -11.77
N TYR A 259 -5.96 3.12 -10.75
CA TYR A 259 -5.78 1.67 -10.78
C TYR A 259 -7.05 0.90 -11.16
N SER A 260 -8.15 1.61 -11.45
CA SER A 260 -9.40 1.03 -11.95
C SER A 260 -9.66 1.52 -13.37
N ALA A 261 -10.10 0.65 -14.28
CA ALA A 261 -10.39 1.06 -15.65
C ALA A 261 -11.46 2.17 -15.73
N PRO A 262 -12.60 2.10 -14.99
CA PRO A 262 -13.58 3.19 -14.95
C PRO A 262 -12.99 4.48 -14.36
N GLY A 263 -12.16 4.39 -13.32
CA GLY A 263 -11.50 5.56 -12.74
C GLY A 263 -10.53 6.24 -13.71
N MET A 264 -9.75 5.47 -14.48
CA MET A 264 -8.87 6.02 -15.51
C MET A 264 -9.64 6.65 -16.67
N GLN A 265 -10.80 6.10 -17.03
CA GLN A 265 -11.73 6.74 -17.97
C GLN A 265 -12.21 8.08 -17.41
N ALA A 266 -12.67 8.12 -16.16
CA ALA A 266 -13.20 9.33 -15.52
C ALA A 266 -12.13 10.44 -15.44
N ILE A 267 -10.89 10.08 -15.08
CA ILE A 267 -9.74 11.00 -15.09
C ILE A 267 -9.51 11.58 -16.50
N GLY A 268 -9.64 10.76 -17.55
CA GLY A 268 -9.48 11.20 -18.93
C GLY A 268 -10.57 12.18 -19.38
N GLU A 269 -11.83 11.89 -19.03
CA GLU A 269 -12.96 12.79 -19.31
C GLU A 269 -12.82 14.10 -18.54
N PHE A 270 -12.49 14.04 -17.25
CA PHE A 270 -12.26 15.22 -16.42
C PHE A 270 -11.16 16.12 -17.00
N LEU A 271 -10.04 15.56 -17.45
CA LEU A 271 -8.97 16.34 -18.10
C LEU A 271 -9.40 17.01 -19.41
N ARG A 272 -10.30 16.39 -20.18
CA ARG A 272 -10.76 16.92 -21.47
C ARG A 272 -11.78 18.05 -21.30
N HIS A 273 -12.61 17.97 -20.26
CA HIS A 273 -13.76 18.83 -20.08
C HIS A 273 -13.59 19.86 -18.94
N THR A 274 -12.39 19.98 -18.37
CA THR A 274 -12.08 20.98 -17.33
C THR A 274 -10.75 21.68 -17.63
N PRO A 275 -10.47 22.84 -17.00
CA PRO A 275 -9.20 23.55 -17.15
C PRO A 275 -7.96 22.76 -16.70
N TRP A 276 -8.12 21.63 -15.99
CA TRP A 276 -7.00 20.81 -15.49
C TRP A 276 -6.05 20.34 -16.59
N GLY A 277 -6.59 19.98 -17.76
CA GLY A 277 -5.78 19.55 -18.90
C GLY A 277 -4.78 20.63 -19.33
N GLY A 278 -5.29 21.83 -19.63
CA GLY A 278 -4.47 22.97 -20.04
C GLY A 278 -3.53 23.45 -18.92
N ARG A 279 -3.99 23.46 -17.67
CA ARG A 279 -3.17 23.85 -16.51
C ARG A 279 -1.95 22.95 -16.34
N LEU A 280 -2.14 21.62 -16.38
CA LEU A 280 -1.02 20.67 -16.26
C LEU A 280 -0.09 20.73 -17.49
N GLN A 281 -0.63 20.96 -18.69
CA GLN A 281 0.19 21.17 -19.90
C GLN A 281 1.07 22.41 -19.79
N ALA A 282 0.54 23.52 -19.27
CA ALA A 282 1.31 24.75 -19.02
C ALA A 282 2.49 24.54 -18.05
N LEU A 283 2.41 23.56 -17.15
CA LEU A 283 3.50 23.15 -16.26
C LEU A 283 4.51 22.20 -16.93
N GLY A 284 4.34 21.84 -18.21
CA GLY A 284 5.22 20.91 -18.91
C GLY A 284 5.03 19.43 -18.53
N VAL A 285 3.84 19.07 -18.02
CA VAL A 285 3.56 17.68 -17.59
C VAL A 285 3.48 16.73 -18.78
N ARG A 286 4.29 15.66 -18.78
CA ARG A 286 4.46 14.71 -19.90
C ARG A 286 3.37 13.65 -20.00
N ASN A 287 2.70 13.30 -18.90
CA ASN A 287 1.62 12.31 -18.87
C ASN A 287 0.49 12.77 -17.95
N LEU A 288 -0.43 13.57 -18.51
CA LEU A 288 -1.49 14.24 -17.76
C LEU A 288 -2.36 13.26 -16.95
N LYS A 289 -2.77 12.14 -17.55
CA LYS A 289 -3.62 11.15 -16.88
C LYS A 289 -2.94 10.52 -15.68
N LYS A 290 -1.67 10.09 -15.81
CA LYS A 290 -0.93 9.52 -14.68
C LYS A 290 -0.61 10.57 -13.63
N ALA A 291 -0.19 11.78 -14.04
CA ALA A 291 0.10 12.87 -13.14
C ALA A 291 -1.12 13.23 -12.27
N LEU A 292 -2.29 13.45 -12.90
CA LEU A 292 -3.54 13.73 -12.19
C LEU A 292 -3.97 12.52 -11.33
N GLY A 293 -3.80 11.29 -11.81
CA GLY A 293 -4.07 10.09 -11.03
C GLY A 293 -3.26 10.02 -9.73
N HIS A 294 -1.97 10.36 -9.79
CA HIS A 294 -1.11 10.45 -8.61
C HIS A 294 -1.51 11.63 -7.71
N LEU A 295 -1.85 12.79 -8.27
CA LEU A 295 -2.34 13.94 -7.51
C LEU A 295 -3.62 13.58 -6.72
N ILE A 296 -4.59 12.92 -7.37
CA ILE A 296 -5.81 12.41 -6.74
C ILE A 296 -5.46 11.38 -5.65
N PHE A 297 -4.46 10.51 -5.87
CA PHE A 297 -4.01 9.59 -4.84
C PHE A 297 -3.49 10.33 -3.60
N TYR A 298 -2.66 11.37 -3.75
CA TYR A 298 -2.17 12.14 -2.60
C TYR A 298 -3.23 13.05 -1.96
N THR A 299 -4.29 13.38 -2.69
CA THR A 299 -5.43 14.18 -2.20
C THR A 299 -6.49 13.33 -1.48
N GLU A 300 -6.77 12.12 -2.00
CA GLU A 300 -7.91 11.29 -1.60
C GLU A 300 -7.50 9.82 -1.36
N GLY A 301 -6.90 9.18 -2.37
CA GLY A 301 -6.76 7.72 -2.40
C GLY A 301 -5.75 7.13 -1.40
N GLY A 302 -4.80 7.95 -0.94
CA GLY A 302 -3.74 7.61 0.00
C GLY A 302 -4.05 7.95 1.45
N HIS A 303 -5.26 8.46 1.74
CA HIS A 303 -5.67 8.81 3.11
C HIS A 303 -5.66 7.57 4.03
N LEU A 304 -5.04 7.72 5.21
CA LEU A 304 -5.01 6.73 6.28
C LEU A 304 -5.85 7.22 7.45
N SER A 305 -6.83 6.42 7.86
CA SER A 305 -7.76 6.75 8.94
C SER A 305 -7.19 6.52 10.36
N ARG A 306 -6.30 5.53 10.50
CA ARG A 306 -5.69 5.13 11.78
C ARG A 306 -4.17 5.03 11.63
N PRO A 307 -3.46 6.11 11.22
CA PRO A 307 -2.02 6.04 11.07
C PRO A 307 -1.34 5.65 12.40
N LEU A 308 -0.31 4.83 12.32
CA LEU A 308 0.69 4.68 13.37
C LEU A 308 1.62 5.89 13.28
N GLU A 309 1.99 6.45 14.42
CA GLU A 309 3.03 7.47 14.46
C GLU A 309 4.38 6.81 14.27
N VAL A 310 5.08 7.21 13.20
CA VAL A 310 6.44 6.75 12.88
C VAL A 310 7.29 8.01 12.71
N LEU A 311 8.48 8.02 13.32
CA LEU A 311 9.37 9.17 13.24
C LEU A 311 9.65 9.54 11.78
N HIS A 312 9.58 10.83 11.46
CA HIS A 312 9.76 11.41 10.13
C HIS A 312 8.76 10.98 9.04
N ALA A 313 7.77 10.13 9.33
CA ALA A 313 6.82 9.66 8.32
C ALA A 313 6.13 10.77 7.50
N PRO A 314 5.73 11.93 8.08
CA PRO A 314 5.20 13.04 7.29
C PRO A 314 6.21 13.59 6.26
N ALA A 315 7.46 13.80 6.67
CA ALA A 315 8.51 14.31 5.79
C ALA A 315 8.91 13.28 4.71
N ILE A 316 8.90 11.99 5.05
CA ILE A 316 9.09 10.89 4.09
C ILE A 316 7.96 10.86 3.07
N ARG A 317 6.72 11.05 3.52
CA ARG A 317 5.53 11.07 2.67
C ARG A 317 5.56 12.24 1.70
N GLU A 318 5.87 13.43 2.19
CA GLU A 318 6.04 14.65 1.39
C GLU A 318 7.15 14.47 0.34
N TRP A 319 8.30 13.94 0.74
CA TRP A 319 9.37 13.67 -0.21
C TRP A 319 9.00 12.60 -1.26
N SER A 320 8.31 11.53 -0.86
CA SER A 320 7.80 10.52 -1.78
C SER A 320 6.80 11.10 -2.78
N GLU A 321 5.98 12.04 -2.33
CA GLU A 321 5.03 12.79 -3.14
C GLU A 321 5.73 13.67 -4.18
N GLU A 322 6.70 14.49 -3.75
CA GLU A 322 7.56 15.30 -4.63
C GLU A 322 8.21 14.44 -5.72
N VAL A 323 8.85 13.33 -5.34
CA VAL A 323 9.49 12.41 -6.29
C VAL A 323 8.47 11.79 -7.24
N SER A 324 7.30 11.39 -6.73
CA SER A 324 6.27 10.73 -7.54
C SER A 324 5.65 11.67 -8.58
N LEU A 325 5.31 12.90 -8.18
CA LEU A 325 4.70 13.90 -9.07
C LEU A 325 5.76 14.54 -9.99
N GLY A 326 6.97 14.76 -9.49
CA GLY A 326 8.11 15.28 -10.25
C GLY A 326 8.52 14.38 -11.43
N ARG A 327 8.35 13.06 -11.32
CA ARG A 327 8.53 12.11 -12.46
C ARG A 327 7.67 12.46 -13.67
N PHE A 328 6.55 13.14 -13.48
CA PHE A 328 5.67 13.59 -14.55
C PHE A 328 5.88 15.05 -14.96
N GLY A 329 6.73 15.79 -14.26
CA GLY A 329 7.04 17.20 -14.53
C GLY A 329 6.30 18.21 -13.65
N ILE A 330 5.60 17.79 -12.59
CA ILE A 330 4.99 18.73 -11.64
C ILE A 330 6.09 19.36 -10.76
N PRO A 331 6.23 20.70 -10.74
CA PRO A 331 7.20 21.37 -9.86
C PRO A 331 6.84 21.22 -8.37
N PRO A 332 7.80 21.02 -7.46
CA PRO A 332 7.53 20.85 -6.02
C PRO A 332 6.71 21.99 -5.40
N ASP A 333 7.00 23.24 -5.77
CA ASP A 333 6.31 24.45 -5.30
C ASP A 333 4.83 24.51 -5.71
N GLN A 334 4.42 23.76 -6.74
CA GLN A 334 3.05 23.71 -7.22
C GLN A 334 2.20 22.62 -6.53
N ILE A 335 2.82 21.65 -5.85
CA ILE A 335 2.13 20.45 -5.34
C ILE A 335 1.04 20.80 -4.33
N ALA A 336 1.34 21.65 -3.36
CA ALA A 336 0.40 22.02 -2.30
C ALA A 336 -0.85 22.71 -2.87
N GLN A 337 -0.67 23.66 -3.78
CA GLN A 337 -1.77 24.38 -4.43
C GLN A 337 -2.61 23.42 -5.29
N LEU A 338 -1.96 22.59 -6.12
CA LEU A 338 -2.67 21.61 -6.95
C LEU A 338 -3.49 20.62 -6.11
N LYS A 339 -3.02 20.22 -4.93
CA LYS A 339 -3.81 19.37 -4.02
C LYS A 339 -4.99 20.07 -3.41
N SER A 340 -4.81 21.32 -2.98
CA SER A 340 -5.91 22.15 -2.48
C SER A 340 -7.00 22.29 -3.54
N ASP A 341 -6.60 22.63 -4.77
CA ASP A 341 -7.55 22.79 -5.88
C ASP A 341 -8.23 21.46 -6.24
N MET A 342 -7.46 20.37 -6.28
CA MET A 342 -8.05 19.05 -6.55
C MET A 342 -9.01 18.63 -5.43
N ALA A 343 -8.73 18.96 -4.16
CA ALA A 343 -9.65 18.67 -3.06
C ALA A 343 -10.99 19.40 -3.25
N ASN A 344 -10.96 20.66 -3.70
CA ASN A 344 -12.15 21.45 -4.01
C ASN A 344 -12.91 20.91 -5.23
N ASP A 345 -12.20 20.36 -6.22
CA ASP A 345 -12.79 19.82 -7.45
C ASP A 345 -13.15 18.33 -7.37
N LEU A 346 -12.95 17.66 -6.23
CA LEU A 346 -13.39 16.27 -6.02
C LEU A 346 -14.90 16.06 -6.32
N PRO A 347 -15.83 16.95 -5.93
CA PRO A 347 -17.24 16.82 -6.30
C PRO A 347 -17.45 16.86 -7.82
N GLN A 348 -16.72 17.72 -8.54
CA GLN A 348 -16.79 17.78 -10.00
C GLN A 348 -16.22 16.49 -10.62
N LEU A 349 -15.08 15.98 -10.14
CA LEU A 349 -14.54 14.68 -10.55
C LEU A 349 -15.56 13.54 -10.30
N ASN A 350 -16.29 13.58 -9.18
CA ASN A 350 -17.33 12.61 -8.88
C ASN A 350 -18.49 12.63 -9.90
N ALA A 351 -18.80 13.78 -10.50
CA ALA A 351 -19.77 13.85 -11.60
C ALA A 351 -19.29 13.04 -12.82
N PHE A 352 -18.02 13.12 -13.19
CA PHE A 352 -17.45 12.30 -14.26
C PHE A 352 -17.36 10.81 -13.87
N ARG A 353 -17.02 10.50 -12.62
CA ARG A 353 -17.03 9.11 -12.11
C ARG A 353 -18.42 8.46 -12.18
N ARG A 354 -19.50 9.24 -12.09
CA ARG A 354 -20.88 8.73 -12.25
C ARG A 354 -21.25 8.42 -13.71
N GLN A 355 -20.56 9.03 -14.68
CA GLN A 355 -20.86 8.91 -16.10
C GLN A 355 -20.08 7.77 -16.79
N VAL A 356 -19.03 7.25 -16.16
CA VAL A 356 -18.25 6.17 -16.78
C VAL A 356 -19.01 4.84 -16.75
N ASN A 357 -18.90 4.11 -17.85
CA ASN A 357 -19.49 2.78 -17.97
C ASN A 357 -18.81 1.83 -16.98
N VAL A 358 -19.50 1.54 -15.89
CA VAL A 358 -19.17 0.41 -15.03
C VAL A 358 -19.55 -0.85 -15.81
N ARG A 359 -18.57 -1.49 -16.45
CA ARG A 359 -18.82 -2.78 -17.11
C ARG A 359 -19.32 -3.75 -16.06
N THR A 360 -20.58 -4.15 -16.17
CA THR A 360 -21.15 -5.19 -15.33
C THR A 360 -20.69 -6.54 -15.86
N VAL A 361 -20.04 -7.35 -15.02
CA VAL A 361 -19.76 -8.75 -15.39
C VAL A 361 -21.11 -9.46 -15.44
N SER A 362 -21.50 -9.95 -16.62
CA SER A 362 -22.67 -10.80 -16.83
C SER A 362 -22.47 -12.17 -16.22
#